data_AF-W6R285-F1
#
_entry.id   AF-W6R285-F1
#
_cell.length_a   1.000
_cell.length_b   1.000
_cell.length_c   1.000
_cell.angle_alpha   90.00
_cell.angle_beta   90.00
_cell.angle_gamma   90.00
#
_symmetry.space_group_name_H-M   'P 1'
#
loop_
_entity.id
_entity.type
_entity.pdbx_description
1 polymer ?
#
loop_
_entity_poly.entity_id
_entity_poly.type
_entity_poly.pdbx_seq_one_letter_code
_entity_poly.pdbx_strand_id
1 'polypeptide(L)'
;MTQRLRPTIDLSYGEQEVLQRVLAEPRKIADALSPDDVREHSRIIGVLEEVAAAFAECFFQVVENLPDAEPEQTQQQSRGMSR
;
A
#
# COMPACT_ATOMS: atom_id res chain seq x y z
N MET A 1 1.73 -29.09 3.95
CA MET A 1 2.38 -28.64 2.68
C MET A 1 2.00 -27.18 2.49
N THR A 2 2.96 -26.33 2.10
CA THR A 2 2.74 -24.90 1.85
C THR A 2 3.08 -24.62 0.40
N GLN A 3 2.21 -23.90 -0.31
CA GLN A 3 2.42 -23.49 -1.69
C GLN A 3 2.67 -21.98 -1.73
N ARG A 4 3.72 -21.56 -2.44
CA ARG A 4 3.98 -20.13 -2.67
C ARG A 4 3.16 -19.65 -3.87
N LEU A 5 2.34 -18.63 -3.64
CA LEU A 5 1.63 -17.90 -4.70
C LEU A 5 2.40 -16.60 -5.01
N ARG A 6 2.33 -16.15 -6.27
CA ARG A 6 2.91 -14.87 -6.72
C ARG A 6 1.86 -14.10 -7.55
N PRO A 7 0.82 -13.56 -6.92
CA PRO A 7 -0.18 -12.77 -7.63
C PRO A 7 0.43 -11.43 -8.08
N THR A 8 -0.06 -10.92 -9.22
CA THR A 8 0.18 -9.54 -9.65
C THR A 8 -1.10 -8.75 -9.40
N ILE A 9 -0.97 -7.58 -8.77
CA ILE A 9 -2.08 -6.67 -8.51
C ILE A 9 -1.73 -5.29 -9.05
N ASP A 10 -2.62 -4.71 -9.85
CA ASP A 10 -2.51 -3.34 -10.31
C ASP A 10 -3.39 -2.46 -9.41
N LEU A 11 -2.77 -1.47 -8.75
CA LEU A 11 -3.46 -0.59 -7.82
C LEU A 11 -3.10 0.86 -8.12
N SER A 12 -4.11 1.71 -8.21
CA SER A 12 -3.94 3.16 -8.14
C SER A 12 -3.41 3.59 -6.76
N TYR A 13 -2.89 4.81 -6.66
CA TYR A 13 -2.38 5.36 -5.39
C TYR A 13 -3.46 5.33 -4.28
N GLY A 14 -4.71 5.70 -4.60
CA GLY A 14 -5.80 5.64 -3.61
C GLY A 14 -6.14 4.20 -3.18
N GLU A 15 -6.03 3.22 -4.06
CA GLU A 15 -6.23 1.81 -3.72
C GLU A 15 -5.08 1.25 -2.88
N GLN A 16 -3.85 1.72 -3.10
CA GLN A 16 -2.70 1.39 -2.25
C GLN A 16 -2.93 1.88 -0.80
N GLU A 17 -3.41 3.10 -0.62
CA GLU A 17 -3.76 3.64 0.71
C GLU A 17 -4.89 2.85 1.39
N VAL A 18 -5.90 2.42 0.61
CA VAL A 18 -6.97 1.55 1.12
C VAL A 18 -6.40 0.21 1.55
N LEU A 19 -5.58 -0.43 0.72
CA LEU A 19 -4.99 -1.73 1.03
C LEU A 19 -4.09 -1.64 2.27
N GLN A 20 -3.27 -0.59 2.41
CA GLN A 20 -2.45 -0.38 3.59
C GLN A 20 -3.30 -0.28 4.87
N ARG A 21 -4.43 0.44 4.83
CA ARG A 21 -5.34 0.55 5.98
C ARG A 21 -6.01 -0.77 6.34
N VAL A 22 -6.41 -1.56 5.34
CA VAL A 22 -6.98 -2.90 5.55
C VAL A 22 -5.94 -3.80 6.22
N LEU A 23 -4.71 -3.81 5.72
CA LEU A 23 -3.63 -4.66 6.22
C LEU A 23 -3.04 -4.21 7.56
N ALA A 24 -3.29 -2.97 7.98
CA ALA A 24 -2.88 -2.45 9.29
C ALA A 24 -3.71 -3.04 10.46
N GLU A 25 -4.87 -3.62 10.18
CA GLU A 25 -5.84 -4.05 11.21
C GLU A 25 -6.27 -5.52 11.02
N PRO A 26 -5.34 -6.48 10.91
CA PRO A 26 -5.67 -7.87 10.56
C PRO A 26 -6.55 -8.55 11.60
N ARG A 27 -6.42 -8.18 12.88
CA ARG A 27 -7.25 -8.69 13.98
C ARG A 27 -8.70 -8.29 13.83
N LYS A 28 -8.98 -7.02 13.48
CA LYS A 28 -10.37 -6.54 13.28
C LYS A 28 -11.06 -7.31 12.15
N ILE A 29 -10.32 -7.65 11.10
CA ILE A 29 -10.84 -8.46 9.99
C ILE A 29 -11.09 -9.90 10.42
N ALA A 30 -10.15 -10.50 11.17
CA ALA A 30 -10.33 -11.85 11.70
C ALA A 30 -11.50 -11.95 12.68
N ASP A 31 -11.67 -10.96 13.57
CA ASP A 31 -12.80 -10.85 14.51
C ASP A 31 -14.13 -10.76 13.76
N ALA A 32 -14.16 -10.06 12.61
CA ALA A 32 -15.37 -9.92 11.80
C ALA A 32 -15.73 -11.19 11.01
N LEU A 33 -14.73 -11.93 10.53
CA LEU A 33 -14.94 -13.10 9.65
C LEU A 33 -15.07 -14.42 10.42
N SER A 34 -14.37 -14.55 11.54
CA SER A 34 -14.30 -15.81 12.30
C SER A 34 -14.16 -15.59 13.80
N PRO A 35 -15.16 -14.97 14.46
CA PRO A 35 -15.07 -14.60 15.87
C PRO A 35 -14.95 -15.81 16.82
N ASP A 36 -15.56 -16.94 16.46
CA ASP A 36 -15.68 -18.11 17.33
C ASP A 36 -14.74 -19.27 16.96
N ASP A 37 -14.05 -19.19 15.81
CA ASP A 37 -13.07 -20.20 15.38
C ASP A 37 -11.65 -19.66 15.54
N VAL A 38 -11.04 -19.97 16.69
CA VAL A 38 -9.67 -19.55 17.04
C VAL A 38 -8.65 -19.96 15.97
N ARG A 39 -8.85 -21.11 15.34
CA ARG A 39 -7.90 -21.63 14.35
C ARG A 39 -8.01 -20.85 13.04
N GLU A 40 -9.23 -20.59 12.59
CA GLU A 40 -9.46 -19.82 11.38
C GLU A 40 -9.12 -18.34 11.58
N HIS A 41 -9.44 -17.79 12.75
CA HIS A 41 -9.00 -16.46 13.20
C HIS A 41 -7.48 -16.29 13.07
N SER A 42 -6.71 -17.23 13.62
CA SER A 42 -5.25 -17.23 13.54
C SER A 42 -4.75 -17.34 12.10
N ARG A 43 -5.42 -18.11 11.23
CA ARG A 43 -5.07 -18.23 9.82
C ARG A 43 -5.31 -16.95 9.05
N ILE A 44 -6.44 -16.28 9.27
CA ILE A 44 -6.78 -15.00 8.63
C ILE A 44 -5.71 -13.96 8.95
N ILE A 45 -5.33 -13.84 10.23
CA ILE A 45 -4.27 -12.93 10.65
C ILE A 45 -2.96 -13.25 9.91
N GLY A 46 -2.53 -14.51 9.92
CA GLY A 46 -1.29 -14.91 9.27
C GLY A 46 -1.28 -14.64 7.76
N VAL A 47 -2.41 -14.83 7.07
CA VAL A 47 -2.53 -14.50 5.63
C VAL A 47 -2.41 -13.00 5.41
N LEU A 48 -3.09 -12.18 6.21
CA LEU A 48 -3.05 -10.73 6.07
C LEU A 48 -1.67 -10.17 6.39
N GLU A 49 -0.96 -10.73 7.39
CA GLU A 49 0.43 -10.38 7.70
C GLU A 49 1.38 -10.72 6.55
N GLU A 50 1.23 -11.89 5.91
CA GLU A 50 2.03 -12.27 4.73
C GLU A 50 1.75 -11.33 3.54
N VAL A 51 0.49 -10.96 3.30
CA VAL A 51 0.12 -9.99 2.26
C VAL A 51 0.68 -8.61 2.58
N ALA A 52 0.66 -8.19 3.84
CA ALA A 52 1.25 -6.92 4.28
C ALA A 52 2.76 -6.87 4.04
N ALA A 53 3.47 -7.95 4.37
CA ALA A 53 4.91 -8.05 4.12
C ALA A 53 5.22 -7.97 2.62
N ALA A 54 4.52 -8.76 1.80
CA ALA A 54 4.70 -8.75 0.34
C ALA A 54 4.36 -7.38 -0.27
N PHE A 55 3.30 -6.71 0.21
CA PHE A 55 2.93 -5.39 -0.24
C PHE A 55 3.97 -4.33 0.14
N ALA A 56 4.50 -4.37 1.36
CA ALA A 56 5.54 -3.45 1.81
C ALA A 56 6.82 -3.59 0.97
N GLU A 57 7.27 -4.81 0.66
CA GLU A 57 8.41 -5.06 -0.21
C GLU A 57 8.24 -4.42 -1.60
N CYS A 58 7.04 -4.55 -2.20
CA CYS A 58 6.73 -3.92 -3.48
C CYS A 58 6.63 -2.40 -3.38
N PHE A 59 6.01 -1.87 -2.31
CA PHE A 59 5.80 -0.44 -2.14
C PHE A 59 7.12 0.33 -2.04
N PHE A 60 8.09 -0.17 -1.26
CA PHE A 60 9.41 0.47 -1.17
C PHE A 60 10.13 0.50 -2.52
N GLN A 61 10.02 -0.56 -3.33
CA GLN A 61 10.59 -0.56 -4.68
C GLN A 61 9.94 0.50 -5.58
N VAL A 62 8.63 0.75 -5.46
CA VAL A 62 7.97 1.80 -6.24
C VAL A 62 8.40 3.19 -5.76
N VAL A 63 8.49 3.41 -4.45
CA VAL A 63 8.92 4.68 -3.85
C VAL A 63 10.37 5.02 -4.17
N GLU A 64 11.28 4.03 -4.10
CA GLU A 64 12.69 4.24 -4.44
C GLU A 64 12.91 4.53 -5.94
N ASN A 65 11.99 4.11 -6.80
CA ASN A 65 12.08 4.32 -8.25
C ASN A 65 11.25 5.51 -8.74
N LEU A 66 10.65 6.30 -7.85
CA LEU A 66 9.97 7.54 -8.23
C LEU A 66 11.03 8.57 -8.67
N PRO A 67 10.94 9.13 -9.88
CA PRO A 67 11.84 10.18 -10.30
C PRO A 67 11.69 11.38 -9.36
N ASP A 68 12.82 12.01 -9.00
CA ASP A 68 12.82 13.26 -8.24
C ASP A 68 11.84 14.24 -8.89
N ALA A 69 10.97 14.84 -8.09
CA ALA A 69 10.04 15.85 -8.58
C ALA A 69 10.85 16.95 -9.29
N GLU A 70 10.60 17.14 -10.59
CA GLU A 70 11.25 18.22 -11.33
C GLU A 70 10.93 19.55 -10.60
N PRO A 71 11.93 20.38 -10.30
CA PRO A 71 11.68 21.64 -9.61
C PRO A 71 10.73 22.47 -10.47
N GLU A 72 9.58 22.83 -9.90
CA GLU A 72 8.62 23.73 -10.55
C GLU A 72 9.37 24.96 -11.05
N GLN A 73 9.48 25.10 -12.37
CA GLN A 73 10.00 26.30 -13.00
C GLN A 73 9.04 27.43 -12.64
N THR A 74 9.36 28.15 -11.58
CA THR A 74 8.62 29.33 -11.14
C THR A 74 8.62 30.29 -12.31
N GLN A 75 7.45 30.47 -12.95
CA GLN A 75 7.28 31.42 -14.04
C GLN A 75 7.52 32.84 -13.50
N GLN A 76 8.80 33.24 -13.49
CA GLN A 76 9.23 34.64 -13.46
C GLN A 76 8.96 35.25 -14.85
N GLN A 77 7.69 35.33 -15.23
CA GLN A 77 7.26 36.09 -16.42
C GLN A 77 5.97 36.81 -16.12
N SER A 78 5.97 37.69 -15.11
CA SER A 78 4.94 38.74 -14.96
C SER A 78 5.38 39.78 -13.94
N ARG A 79 6.25 40.71 -14.33
CA ARG A 79 6.22 42.14 -13.94
C ARG A 79 7.57 42.80 -14.23
N GLY A 80 7.64 43.44 -15.39
CA GLY A 80 8.79 44.27 -15.74
C GLY A 80 8.60 45.11 -17.01
N MET A 81 7.37 45.33 -17.46
CA MET A 81 7.08 46.39 -18.43
C MET A 81 6.41 47.55 -17.70
N SER A 82 7.20 48.53 -17.28
CA SER A 82 6.80 49.95 -17.18
C SER A 82 7.98 50.78 -16.66
N ARG A 83 8.71 51.41 -17.58
CA ARG A 83 8.87 52.88 -17.66
C ARG A 83 9.76 53.23 -18.84
#